data_AF-A0A212I407-F1
#
_entry.id   AF-A0A212I407-F1
#
_cell.length_a   1.000
_cell.length_b   1.000
_cell.length_c   1.000
_cell.angle_alpha   90.00
_cell.angle_beta   90.00
_cell.angle_gamma   90.00
#
_symmetry.space_group_name_H-M   'P 1'
#
loop_
_entity.id
_entity.type
_entity.pdbx_description
1 polymer ?
#
loop_
_entity_poly.entity_id
_entity_poly.type
_entity_poly.pdbx_seq_one_letter_code
_entity_poly.pdbx_strand_id
1 'polypeptide(L)'
;MIKEIAARHNLKMALGKDLTDKTLEHLDQTNESDASFLMKLARQYGAIASVKDGNLLFIRQGQGRTASGKPLPVITITRKAGDGHRFTLADRGAYTGVIASWLHTREPRKKETTSVKRRRKKTTTPKEPEAKQGDYLVGTDENVLVLNRTYANRSNAERAAKMQWERLQRGVASFSLQLAEGRADLYTEMPVKVTGFKQPIDDAEWTITTLTHSVSPDNGFTTSMELEVKIDEFAME
;
A
#
# COMPACT_ATOMS: atom_id res chain seq x y z
N MET A 1 -3.87 -18.36 -5.82
CA MET A 1 -2.52 -17.84 -5.48
C MET A 1 -2.32 -17.49 -4.01
N ILE A 2 -2.77 -16.33 -3.47
CA ILE A 2 -2.49 -15.97 -2.05
C ILE A 2 -3.02 -17.03 -1.07
N LYS A 3 -4.23 -17.54 -1.31
CA LYS A 3 -4.83 -18.65 -0.54
C LYS A 3 -3.96 -19.91 -0.54
N GLU A 4 -3.32 -20.23 -1.67
CA GLU A 4 -2.45 -21.41 -1.81
C GLU A 4 -1.13 -21.22 -1.07
N ILE A 5 -0.55 -20.02 -1.13
CA ILE A 5 0.64 -19.69 -0.33
C ILE A 5 0.33 -19.82 1.16
N ALA A 6 -0.79 -19.25 1.62
CA ALA A 6 -1.22 -19.36 3.01
C ALA A 6 -1.37 -20.83 3.44
N ALA A 7 -2.05 -21.66 2.62
CA ALA A 7 -2.23 -23.08 2.90
C ALA A 7 -0.91 -23.85 2.97
N ARG A 8 0.05 -23.58 2.07
CA ARG A 8 1.37 -24.25 2.07
C ARG A 8 2.18 -24.00 3.34
N HIS A 9 1.98 -22.84 3.98
CA HIS A 9 2.68 -22.46 5.21
C HIS A 9 1.82 -22.62 6.47
N ASN A 10 0.69 -23.32 6.39
CA ASN A 10 -0.27 -23.50 7.49
C ASN A 10 -0.78 -22.17 8.10
N LEU A 11 -0.88 -21.13 7.27
CA LEU A 11 -1.39 -19.82 7.66
C LEU A 11 -2.85 -19.65 7.23
N LYS A 12 -3.63 -18.94 8.05
CA LYS A 12 -4.98 -18.51 7.67
C LYS A 12 -4.89 -17.27 6.80
N MET A 13 -5.59 -17.25 5.67
CA MET A 13 -5.60 -16.08 4.79
C MET A 13 -6.52 -14.99 5.34
N ALA A 14 -6.01 -13.77 5.47
CA ALA A 14 -6.76 -12.59 5.84
C ALA A 14 -6.58 -11.50 4.76
N LEU A 15 -7.53 -11.45 3.83
CA LEU A 15 -7.51 -10.56 2.67
C LEU A 15 -8.44 -9.36 2.88
N GLY A 16 -7.97 -8.15 2.56
CA GLY A 16 -8.80 -6.95 2.56
C GLY A 16 -9.88 -6.99 1.46
N LYS A 17 -11.08 -6.48 1.75
CA LYS A 17 -12.20 -6.44 0.79
C LYS A 17 -11.82 -5.74 -0.51
N ASP A 18 -11.12 -4.61 -0.44
CA ASP A 18 -10.70 -3.79 -1.58
C ASP A 18 -9.76 -4.49 -2.57
N LEU A 19 -9.14 -5.58 -2.14
CA LEU A 19 -8.20 -6.38 -2.93
C LEU A 19 -8.82 -7.68 -3.44
N THR A 20 -10.02 -8.04 -2.97
CA THR A 20 -10.69 -9.30 -3.32
C THR A 20 -11.26 -9.26 -4.74
N ASP A 21 -11.79 -8.12 -5.16
CA ASP A 21 -12.48 -7.97 -6.45
C ASP A 21 -11.54 -7.60 -7.61
N LYS A 22 -10.25 -7.39 -7.34
CA LYS A 22 -9.28 -7.02 -8.38
C LYS A 22 -8.86 -8.27 -9.17
N THR A 23 -9.13 -8.25 -10.48
CA THR A 23 -8.65 -9.29 -11.39
C THR A 23 -7.13 -9.26 -11.46
N LEU A 24 -6.51 -10.33 -10.97
CA LEU A 24 -5.06 -10.53 -11.04
C LEU A 24 -4.71 -10.95 -12.46
N GLU A 25 -3.87 -10.17 -13.14
CA GLU A 25 -3.27 -10.64 -14.39
C GLU A 25 -2.40 -11.86 -14.14
N HIS A 26 -2.17 -12.67 -15.17
CA HIS A 26 -1.31 -13.84 -15.05
C HIS A 26 0.08 -13.41 -14.54
N LEU A 27 0.48 -13.98 -13.40
CA LEU A 27 1.74 -13.68 -12.74
C LEU A 27 2.43 -14.99 -12.39
N ASP A 28 3.67 -15.13 -12.84
CA ASP A 28 4.46 -16.33 -12.62
C ASP A 28 5.42 -16.16 -11.45
N GLN A 29 5.55 -17.22 -10.66
CA GLN A 29 6.53 -17.33 -9.60
C GLN A 29 7.78 -18.06 -10.12
N THR A 30 8.65 -17.35 -10.84
CA THR A 30 9.86 -17.93 -11.46
C THR A 30 11.11 -17.60 -10.63
N ASN A 31 11.78 -18.63 -10.10
CA ASN A 31 13.01 -18.50 -9.30
C ASN A 31 12.90 -17.47 -8.15
N GLU A 32 11.75 -17.41 -7.49
CA GLU A 32 11.52 -16.51 -6.36
C GLU A 32 10.80 -17.22 -5.21
N SER A 33 11.14 -16.83 -3.98
CA SER A 33 10.48 -17.36 -2.78
C SER A 33 9.06 -16.82 -2.63
N ASP A 34 8.21 -17.55 -1.91
CA ASP A 34 6.84 -17.11 -1.62
C ASP A 34 6.80 -15.74 -0.93
N ALA A 35 7.75 -15.47 -0.02
CA ALA A 35 7.86 -14.18 0.65
C ALA A 35 8.22 -13.05 -0.33
N SER A 36 9.20 -13.26 -1.20
CA SER A 36 9.57 -12.28 -2.24
C SER A 36 8.41 -12.01 -3.19
N PHE A 37 7.71 -13.06 -3.60
CA PHE A 37 6.53 -12.97 -4.44
C PHE A 37 5.41 -12.15 -3.78
N LEU A 38 5.10 -12.43 -2.51
CA LEU A 38 4.09 -11.68 -1.75
C LEU A 38 4.47 -10.21 -1.59
N MET A 39 5.73 -9.89 -1.30
CA MET A 39 6.22 -8.51 -1.19
C MET A 39 6.16 -7.76 -2.53
N LYS A 40 6.49 -8.45 -3.63
CA LYS A 40 6.35 -7.92 -4.99
C LYS A 40 4.87 -7.62 -5.31
N LEU A 41 3.99 -8.56 -5.00
CA LEU A 41 2.55 -8.42 -5.21
C LEU A 41 1.98 -7.28 -4.34
N ALA A 42 2.36 -7.22 -3.07
CA ALA A 42 1.98 -6.18 -2.14
C ALA A 42 2.34 -4.79 -2.69
N ARG A 43 3.58 -4.61 -3.17
CA ARG A 43 4.04 -3.36 -3.79
C ARG A 43 3.24 -2.98 -5.03
N GLN A 44 2.88 -3.95 -5.88
CA GLN A 44 2.12 -3.70 -7.11
C GLN A 44 0.67 -3.27 -6.83
N TYR A 45 0.06 -3.82 -5.77
CA TYR A 45 -1.32 -3.53 -5.40
C TYR A 45 -1.47 -2.47 -4.32
N GLY A 46 -0.35 -1.92 -3.81
CA GLY A 46 -0.39 -0.95 -2.71
C GLY A 46 -0.83 -1.55 -1.38
N ALA A 47 -0.56 -2.84 -1.21
CA ALA A 47 -0.89 -3.60 -0.03
C ALA A 47 0.36 -3.83 0.84
N ILE A 48 0.13 -4.31 2.06
CA ILE A 48 1.13 -4.87 2.94
C ILE A 48 0.86 -6.36 3.06
N ALA A 49 1.91 -7.16 2.88
CA ALA A 49 1.92 -8.58 3.20
C ALA A 49 2.64 -8.78 4.53
N SER A 50 1.93 -9.26 5.56
CA SER A 50 2.53 -9.56 6.86
C SER A 50 1.94 -10.83 7.48
N VAL A 51 2.70 -11.49 8.34
CA VAL A 51 2.21 -12.64 9.11
C VAL A 51 2.03 -12.21 10.56
N LYS A 52 0.80 -12.28 11.07
CA LYS A 52 0.48 -11.95 12.46
C LYS A 52 -0.49 -13.00 13.01
N ASP A 53 -0.16 -13.57 14.17
CA ASP A 53 -1.01 -14.53 14.89
C ASP A 53 -1.49 -15.70 14.00
N GLY A 54 -0.55 -16.32 13.25
CA GLY A 54 -0.87 -17.40 12.32
C GLY A 54 -1.72 -17.01 11.10
N ASN A 55 -1.97 -15.71 10.90
CA ASN A 55 -2.69 -15.18 9.75
C ASN A 55 -1.73 -14.51 8.77
N LEU A 56 -1.84 -14.86 7.48
CA LEU A 56 -1.24 -14.11 6.39
C LEU A 56 -2.16 -12.96 6.02
N LEU A 57 -1.80 -11.76 6.46
CA LEU A 57 -2.50 -10.51 6.19
C LEU A 57 -2.06 -9.94 4.85
N PHE A 58 -3.04 -9.62 4.01
CA PHE A 58 -2.85 -8.89 2.75
C PHE A 58 -3.89 -7.77 2.68
N ILE A 59 -3.51 -6.58 3.13
CA ILE A 59 -4.41 -5.42 3.32
C ILE A 59 -3.82 -4.17 2.67
N ARG A 60 -4.65 -3.19 2.31
CA ARG A 60 -4.16 -1.90 1.79
C ARG A 60 -3.40 -1.15 2.89
N GLN A 61 -2.29 -0.53 2.53
CA GLN A 61 -1.51 0.28 3.47
C GLN A 61 -2.24 1.58 3.83
N GLY A 62 -2.17 1.98 5.10
CA GLY A 62 -2.59 3.30 5.57
C GLY A 62 -4.10 3.50 5.75
N GLN A 63 -4.91 2.44 5.67
CA GLN A 63 -6.37 2.56 5.84
C GLN A 63 -6.81 2.54 7.31
N GLY A 64 -5.96 2.11 8.25
CA GLY A 64 -6.36 1.96 9.65
C GLY A 64 -7.51 0.97 9.84
N ARG A 65 -7.64 -0.02 8.96
CA ARG A 65 -8.70 -1.04 8.96
C ARG A 65 -8.10 -2.44 9.01
N THR A 66 -8.79 -3.34 9.71
CA THR A 66 -8.49 -4.78 9.68
C THR A 66 -8.77 -5.39 8.31
N ALA A 67 -8.28 -6.60 8.04
CA ALA A 67 -8.61 -7.35 6.82
C ALA A 67 -10.14 -7.53 6.62
N SER A 68 -10.90 -7.63 7.72
CA SER A 68 -12.37 -7.72 7.68
C SER A 68 -13.08 -6.39 7.32
N GLY A 69 -12.34 -5.28 7.27
CA GLY A 69 -12.84 -3.93 7.04
C GLY A 69 -13.28 -3.19 8.30
N LYS A 70 -13.16 -3.80 9.49
CA LYS A 70 -13.44 -3.10 10.77
C LYS A 70 -12.35 -2.05 11.05
N PRO A 71 -12.71 -0.83 11.51
CA PRO A 71 -11.74 0.18 11.89
C PRO A 71 -10.89 -0.31 13.07
N LEU A 72 -9.60 0.02 13.04
CA LEU A 72 -8.68 -0.23 14.14
C LEU A 72 -8.93 0.78 15.28
N PRO A 73 -8.75 0.37 16.55
CA PRO A 73 -8.91 1.28 17.67
C PRO A 73 -7.85 2.37 17.64
N VAL A 74 -8.27 3.63 17.84
CA VAL A 74 -7.38 4.78 17.92
C VAL A 74 -6.78 4.85 19.32
N ILE A 75 -5.45 4.89 19.41
CA ILE A 75 -4.74 5.02 20.68
C ILE A 75 -4.28 6.46 20.85
N THR A 76 -4.41 6.99 22.07
CA THR A 76 -3.85 8.30 22.43
C THR A 76 -2.50 8.13 23.13
N ILE A 77 -1.47 8.83 22.65
CA ILE A 77 -0.14 8.88 23.25
C ILE A 77 0.13 10.31 23.71
N THR A 78 0.38 10.46 25.01
CA THR A 78 0.71 11.77 25.58
C THR A 78 2.22 12.01 25.53
N ARG A 79 2.64 13.28 25.49
CA ARG A 79 4.07 13.63 25.55
C ARG A 79 4.79 13.09 26.79
N LYS A 80 4.08 12.84 27.90
CA LYS A 80 4.66 12.26 29.12
C LYS A 80 5.05 10.78 28.98
N ALA A 81 4.60 10.10 27.92
CA ALA A 81 4.86 8.68 27.71
C ALA A 81 6.26 8.37 27.18
N GLY A 82 7.05 9.37 26.81
CA GLY A 82 8.36 9.16 26.22
C GLY A 82 9.26 10.40 26.27
N ASP A 83 10.55 10.17 26.20
CA ASP A 83 11.56 11.20 26.41
C ASP A 83 12.07 11.81 25.09
N GLY A 84 12.09 11.00 24.03
CA GLY A 84 12.61 11.38 22.72
C GLY A 84 11.51 11.43 21.65
N HIS A 85 11.51 12.49 20.85
CA HIS A 85 10.71 12.56 19.63
C HIS A 85 11.48 13.22 18.50
N ARG A 86 11.16 12.85 17.27
CA ARG A 86 11.64 13.52 16.07
C ARG A 86 10.44 13.80 15.17
N PHE A 87 10.30 15.05 14.77
CA PHE A 87 9.32 15.45 13.77
C PHE A 87 10.08 15.94 12.53
N THR A 88 9.72 15.41 11.37
CA THR A 88 10.26 15.83 10.09
C THR A 88 9.11 16.16 9.16
N LEU A 89 9.12 17.36 8.61
CA LEU A 89 8.26 17.75 7.50
C LEU A 89 9.13 17.76 6.23
N ALA A 90 8.83 16.86 5.31
CA ALA A 90 9.61 16.71 4.08
C ALA A 90 9.13 17.70 3.02
N ASP A 91 9.84 18.82 2.89
CA ASP A 91 9.55 19.83 1.86
C ASP A 91 10.30 19.56 0.53
N ARG A 92 11.36 18.73 0.59
CA ARG A 92 12.29 18.47 -0.54
C ARG A 92 11.72 17.58 -1.66
N GLY A 93 10.44 17.24 -1.59
CA GLY A 93 9.75 16.34 -2.51
C GLY A 93 8.28 16.71 -2.67
N ALA A 94 7.96 18.01 -2.69
CA ALA A 94 6.66 18.53 -3.10
C ALA A 94 6.44 18.24 -4.59
N TYR A 95 6.42 16.97 -4.93
CA TYR A 95 5.94 16.51 -6.20
C TYR A 95 4.45 16.82 -6.21
N THR A 96 4.03 17.55 -7.21
CA THR A 96 2.64 17.88 -7.43
C THR A 96 1.91 16.76 -8.17
N GLY A 97 2.65 15.82 -8.75
CA GLY A 97 2.09 14.61 -9.34
C GLY A 97 3.09 13.46 -9.54
N VAL A 98 2.58 12.33 -10.03
CA VAL A 98 3.37 11.16 -10.43
C VAL A 98 2.97 10.74 -11.85
N ILE A 99 3.96 10.57 -12.74
CA ILE A 99 3.77 10.00 -14.07
C ILE A 99 4.22 8.53 -14.10
N ALA A 100 3.39 7.67 -14.67
CA ALA A 100 3.74 6.31 -15.03
C ALA A 100 3.50 6.06 -16.52
N SER A 101 4.52 5.57 -17.22
CA SER A 101 4.43 5.22 -18.64
C SER A 101 4.03 3.76 -18.84
N TRP A 102 3.25 3.48 -19.88
CA TRP A 102 2.98 2.11 -20.30
C TRP A 102 3.25 1.89 -21.80
N LEU A 103 3.56 0.66 -22.15
CA LEU A 103 3.75 0.20 -23.51
C LEU A 103 3.06 -1.17 -23.69
N HIS A 104 1.94 -1.18 -24.40
CA HIS A 104 1.22 -2.38 -24.80
C HIS A 104 1.94 -3.06 -25.99
N THR A 105 2.87 -3.97 -25.67
CA THR A 105 3.58 -4.80 -26.66
C THR A 105 2.79 -6.04 -27.08
N ARG A 106 1.73 -6.40 -26.34
CA ARG A 106 0.89 -7.58 -26.61
C ARG A 106 -0.38 -7.18 -27.37
N GLU A 107 -0.24 -6.74 -28.61
CA GLU A 107 -1.33 -6.90 -29.57
C GLU A 107 -1.22 -8.30 -30.19
N PRO A 108 -2.02 -9.29 -29.77
CA PRO A 108 -2.17 -10.46 -30.61
C PRO A 108 -2.74 -9.97 -31.94
N ARG A 109 -1.98 -10.09 -33.05
CA ARG A 109 -2.60 -10.17 -34.38
C ARG A 109 -3.75 -11.15 -34.23
N LYS A 110 -4.99 -10.71 -34.49
CA LYS A 110 -6.13 -11.62 -34.55
C LYS A 110 -5.71 -12.74 -35.48
N LYS A 111 -5.42 -13.94 -34.94
CA LYS A 111 -5.31 -15.12 -35.79
C LYS A 111 -6.66 -15.21 -36.46
N GLU A 112 -6.68 -15.19 -37.79
CA GLU A 112 -7.88 -15.50 -38.56
C GLU A 112 -8.36 -16.85 -38.05
N THR A 113 -9.40 -16.80 -37.21
CA THR A 113 -10.06 -18.01 -36.78
C THR A 113 -10.86 -18.40 -38.01
N THR A 114 -10.39 -19.41 -38.74
CA THR A 114 -11.18 -20.07 -39.77
C THR A 114 -12.45 -20.56 -39.08
N SER A 115 -13.54 -19.81 -39.29
CA SER A 115 -14.81 -20.08 -38.65
C SER A 115 -15.41 -21.35 -39.26
N VAL A 116 -15.36 -22.46 -38.54
CA VAL A 116 -16.39 -23.49 -38.73
C VAL A 116 -17.67 -22.90 -38.15
N LYS A 117 -18.63 -22.60 -39.03
CA LYS A 117 -19.90 -21.94 -38.71
C LYS A 117 -20.70 -22.79 -37.72
N ARG A 118 -20.59 -22.50 -36.43
CA ARG A 118 -21.68 -22.73 -35.47
C ARG A 118 -22.13 -21.40 -34.90
N ARG A 119 -23.35 -21.02 -35.31
CA ARG A 119 -24.04 -19.78 -34.96
C ARG A 119 -24.35 -19.77 -33.47
N ARG A 120 -23.47 -19.18 -32.65
CA ARG A 120 -23.81 -18.71 -31.30
C ARG A 120 -23.66 -17.19 -31.25
N LYS A 121 -24.78 -16.52 -31.00
CA LYS A 121 -24.89 -15.06 -30.87
C LYS A 121 -24.18 -14.66 -29.58
N LYS A 122 -23.03 -13.99 -29.67
CA LYS A 122 -22.36 -13.31 -28.54
C LYS A 122 -22.57 -11.81 -28.70
N THR A 123 -23.38 -11.22 -27.83
CA THR A 123 -23.45 -9.79 -27.58
C THR A 123 -22.25 -9.42 -26.71
N THR A 124 -21.16 -8.99 -27.34
CA THR A 124 -20.05 -8.33 -26.65
C THR A 124 -19.90 -6.95 -27.27
N THR A 125 -20.19 -5.93 -26.47
CA THR A 125 -19.89 -4.52 -26.73
C THR A 125 -18.41 -4.37 -27.13
N PRO A 126 -18.08 -3.62 -28.19
CA PRO A 126 -16.69 -3.37 -28.56
C PRO A 126 -16.03 -2.52 -27.47
N LYS A 127 -14.98 -3.03 -26.81
CA LYS A 127 -14.07 -2.18 -26.04
C LYS A 127 -13.28 -1.33 -27.04
N GLU A 128 -13.28 -0.01 -26.85
CA GLU A 128 -12.40 0.89 -27.59
C GLU A 128 -10.94 0.41 -27.46
N PRO A 129 -10.15 0.52 -28.54
CA PRO A 129 -8.76 0.09 -28.52
C PRO A 129 -7.96 0.95 -27.53
N GLU A 130 -7.42 0.32 -26.48
CA GLU A 130 -6.48 0.98 -25.58
C GLU A 130 -5.25 1.46 -26.37
N ALA A 131 -4.80 2.69 -26.11
CA ALA A 131 -3.64 3.26 -26.77
C ALA A 131 -2.38 2.40 -26.53
N LYS A 132 -1.63 2.16 -27.62
CA LYS A 132 -0.42 1.31 -27.62
C LYS A 132 0.65 1.75 -26.64
N GLN A 133 0.74 3.05 -26.40
CA GLN A 133 1.65 3.66 -25.45
C GLN A 133 1.04 4.94 -24.91
N GLY A 134 1.45 5.34 -23.72
CA GLY A 134 1.06 6.61 -23.13
C GLY A 134 1.62 6.79 -21.73
N ASP A 135 1.43 8.00 -21.22
CA ASP A 135 1.80 8.42 -19.88
C ASP A 135 0.54 8.72 -19.07
N TYR A 136 0.52 8.30 -17.81
CA TYR A 136 -0.58 8.55 -16.89
C TYR A 136 -0.08 9.41 -15.75
N LEU A 137 -0.69 10.57 -15.56
CA LEU A 137 -0.38 11.51 -14.49
C LEU A 137 -1.47 11.48 -13.42
N VAL A 138 -1.05 11.39 -12.16
CA VAL A 138 -1.89 11.68 -10.99
C VAL A 138 -1.38 12.95 -10.33
N GLY A 139 -2.26 13.91 -10.01
CA GLY A 139 -1.89 15.20 -9.40
C GLY A 139 -1.89 16.34 -10.42
N THR A 140 -1.04 17.34 -10.21
CA THR A 140 -0.80 18.45 -11.15
C THR A 140 0.57 18.33 -11.82
N ASP A 141 0.75 19.03 -12.94
CA ASP A 141 1.88 18.91 -13.86
C ASP A 141 3.08 19.81 -13.55
N GLU A 142 3.10 20.50 -12.41
CA GLU A 142 4.17 21.45 -12.06
C GLU A 142 5.53 20.75 -11.76
N ASN A 143 5.57 19.90 -10.73
CA ASN A 143 6.75 19.16 -10.31
C ASN A 143 6.41 17.67 -10.21
N VAL A 144 6.67 16.91 -11.27
CA VAL A 144 6.15 15.55 -11.38
C VAL A 144 7.24 14.50 -11.15
N LEU A 145 6.95 13.50 -10.32
CA LEU A 145 7.79 12.32 -10.18
C LEU A 145 7.53 11.36 -11.34
N VAL A 146 8.52 11.21 -12.23
CA VAL A 146 8.44 10.24 -13.34
C VAL A 146 8.93 8.87 -12.87
N LEU A 147 8.06 7.86 -12.94
CA LEU A 147 8.46 6.48 -12.67
C LEU A 147 9.33 5.95 -13.81
N ASN A 148 10.58 5.56 -13.50
CA ASN A 148 11.54 5.03 -14.48
C ASN A 148 11.09 3.71 -15.15
N ARG A 149 10.09 3.03 -14.60
CA ARG A 149 9.62 1.74 -15.13
C ARG A 149 8.45 1.93 -16.09
N THR A 150 8.58 1.39 -17.30
CA THR A 150 7.45 1.23 -18.23
C THR A 150 6.62 -0.01 -17.87
N TYR A 151 5.30 0.16 -17.78
CA TYR A 151 4.36 -0.92 -17.46
C TYR A 151 3.79 -1.58 -18.72
N ALA A 152 3.35 -2.84 -18.58
CA ALA A 152 2.84 -3.63 -19.71
C ALA A 152 1.46 -3.17 -20.21
N ASN A 153 0.69 -2.47 -19.37
CA ASN A 153 -0.62 -1.96 -19.71
C ASN A 153 -0.94 -0.66 -18.96
N ARG A 154 -2.00 0.02 -19.40
CA ARG A 154 -2.47 1.28 -18.81
C ARG A 154 -2.91 1.10 -17.36
N SER A 155 -3.67 0.04 -17.05
CA SER A 155 -4.22 -0.19 -15.70
C SER A 155 -3.12 -0.37 -14.64
N ASN A 156 -2.01 -1.04 -14.98
CA ASN A 156 -0.88 -1.21 -14.08
C ASN A 156 -0.09 0.09 -13.89
N ALA A 157 0.08 0.88 -14.95
CA ALA A 157 0.69 2.21 -14.84
C ALA A 157 -0.14 3.14 -13.96
N GLU A 158 -1.45 3.21 -14.19
CA GLU A 158 -2.38 4.00 -13.39
C GLU A 158 -2.32 3.64 -11.91
N ARG A 159 -2.40 2.33 -11.61
CA ARG A 159 -2.30 1.84 -10.24
C ARG A 159 -0.96 2.20 -9.62
N ALA A 160 0.14 2.01 -10.33
CA ALA A 160 1.46 2.32 -9.82
C ALA A 160 1.62 3.82 -9.53
N ALA A 161 1.17 4.69 -10.43
CA ALA A 161 1.16 6.14 -10.24
C ALA A 161 0.34 6.51 -9.00
N LYS A 162 -0.90 6.01 -8.90
CA LYS A 162 -1.78 6.28 -7.75
C LYS A 162 -1.15 5.81 -6.43
N MET A 163 -0.56 4.62 -6.40
CA MET A 163 0.05 4.10 -5.17
C MET A 163 1.30 4.87 -4.76
N GLN A 164 2.14 5.29 -5.72
CA GLN A 164 3.29 6.14 -5.42
C GLN A 164 2.85 7.54 -4.98
N TRP A 165 1.80 8.07 -5.58
CA TRP A 165 1.20 9.34 -5.16
C TRP A 165 0.73 9.27 -3.71
N GLU A 166 -0.07 8.26 -3.36
CA GLU A 166 -0.52 8.05 -1.98
C GLU A 166 0.66 7.87 -1.01
N ARG A 167 1.74 7.19 -1.42
CA ARG A 167 2.94 7.03 -0.60
C ARG A 167 3.67 8.36 -0.38
N LEU A 168 3.81 9.18 -1.43
CA LEU A 168 4.41 10.52 -1.31
C LEU A 168 3.63 11.38 -0.34
N GLN A 169 2.30 11.38 -0.47
CA GLN A 169 1.42 12.14 0.40
C GLN A 169 1.53 11.67 1.86
N ARG A 170 1.56 10.36 2.14
CA ARG A 170 1.74 9.84 3.51
C ARG A 170 3.11 10.22 4.10
N GLY A 171 4.14 10.27 3.26
CA GLY A 171 5.51 10.62 3.64
C GLY A 171 5.78 12.12 3.80
N VAL A 172 4.78 12.99 3.63
CA VAL A 172 4.94 14.45 3.79
C VAL A 172 5.38 14.82 5.20
N ALA A 173 4.83 14.16 6.21
CA ALA A 173 5.31 14.31 7.58
C ALA A 173 5.57 12.95 8.21
N SER A 174 6.71 12.85 8.88
CA SER A 174 7.10 11.70 9.69
C SER A 174 7.31 12.13 11.13
N PHE A 175 6.85 11.28 12.04
CA PHE A 175 6.98 11.50 13.46
C PHE A 175 7.49 10.23 14.11
N SER A 176 8.56 10.30 14.90
CA SER A 176 9.05 9.17 15.66
C SER A 176 9.01 9.47 17.15
N LEU A 177 8.66 8.44 17.93
CA LEU A 177 8.60 8.50 19.38
C LEU A 177 9.37 7.35 20.00
N GLN A 178 10.12 7.66 21.06
CA GLN A 178 10.68 6.66 21.95
C GLN A 178 9.86 6.66 23.24
N LEU A 179 9.11 5.59 23.48
CA LEU A 179 8.35 5.41 24.71
C LEU A 179 9.28 4.95 25.83
N ALA A 180 9.08 5.50 27.03
CA ALA A 180 9.83 5.13 28.22
C ALA A 180 9.44 3.72 28.70
N GLU A 181 8.15 3.41 28.65
CA GLU A 181 7.61 2.08 28.94
C GLU A 181 7.21 1.38 27.65
N GLY A 182 7.59 0.11 27.53
CA GLY A 182 7.21 -0.70 26.39
C GLY A 182 5.71 -1.03 26.41
N ARG A 183 5.08 -0.94 25.22
CA ARG A 183 3.65 -1.12 25.02
C ARG A 183 3.38 -2.22 24.01
N ALA A 184 3.08 -3.42 24.50
CA ALA A 184 2.82 -4.60 23.66
C ALA A 184 1.44 -4.60 22.99
N ASP A 185 0.55 -3.68 23.36
CA ASP A 185 -0.76 -3.50 22.75
C ASP A 185 -0.71 -2.77 21.39
N LEU A 186 0.43 -2.15 21.07
CA LEU A 186 0.65 -1.45 19.82
C LEU A 186 0.99 -2.43 18.68
N TYR A 187 0.52 -2.13 17.48
CA TYR A 187 0.89 -2.84 16.26
C TYR A 187 0.85 -1.92 15.04
N THR A 188 1.52 -2.34 13.97
CA THR A 188 1.53 -1.56 12.71
C THR A 188 0.12 -1.41 12.11
N GLU A 189 -0.09 -0.31 11.39
CA GLU A 189 -1.37 0.17 10.85
C GLU A 189 -2.35 0.75 11.88
N MET A 190 -2.06 0.73 13.19
CA MET A 190 -2.93 1.37 14.16
C MET A 190 -2.94 2.90 14.00
N PRO A 191 -4.12 3.54 14.01
CA PRO A 191 -4.22 4.98 14.11
C PRO A 191 -3.85 5.46 15.51
N VAL A 192 -3.06 6.52 15.58
CA VAL A 192 -2.55 7.12 16.81
C VAL A 192 -2.87 8.60 16.82
N LYS A 193 -3.39 9.07 17.96
CA LYS A 193 -3.49 10.49 18.28
C LYS A 193 -2.42 10.85 19.28
N VAL A 194 -1.72 11.95 19.04
CA VAL A 194 -0.68 12.43 19.95
C VAL A 194 -1.15 13.72 20.62
N THR A 195 -0.77 13.91 21.88
CA THR A 195 -1.21 15.09 22.66
C THR A 195 -0.08 15.62 23.53
N GLY A 196 0.02 16.94 23.62
CA GLY A 196 1.03 17.64 24.40
C GLY A 196 2.30 17.98 23.59
N PHE A 197 2.27 17.83 22.27
CA PHE A 197 3.29 18.35 21.36
C PHE A 197 2.85 19.71 20.80
N LYS A 198 3.55 20.19 19.77
CA LYS A 198 3.15 21.43 19.08
C LYS A 198 1.87 21.18 18.30
N GLN A 199 1.03 22.22 18.15
CA GLN A 199 -0.27 22.13 17.45
C GLN A 199 -0.23 21.37 16.12
N PRO A 200 0.72 21.61 15.19
CA PRO A 200 0.75 20.88 13.92
C PRO A 200 0.95 19.36 14.06
N ILE A 201 1.51 18.90 15.18
CA ILE A 201 1.74 17.49 15.48
C ILE A 201 0.51 16.87 16.14
N ASP A 202 -0.12 17.60 17.06
CA ASP A 202 -1.30 17.14 17.81
C ASP A 202 -2.58 17.10 16.94
N ASP A 203 -2.69 17.99 15.95
CA ASP A 203 -3.84 18.06 15.04
C ASP A 203 -3.79 17.01 13.92
N ALA A 204 -2.61 16.45 13.65
CA ALA A 204 -2.42 15.44 12.61
C ALA A 204 -2.92 14.05 13.07
N GLU A 205 -3.54 13.33 12.15
CA GLU A 205 -3.84 11.92 12.34
C GLU A 205 -2.62 11.08 11.97
N TRP A 206 -2.13 10.26 12.90
CA TRP A 206 -0.94 9.44 12.68
C TRP A 206 -1.30 7.97 12.50
N THR A 207 -0.51 7.25 11.71
CA THR A 207 -0.59 5.78 11.58
C THR A 207 0.77 5.17 11.86
N ILE A 208 0.82 4.09 12.67
CA ILE A 208 2.06 3.36 12.97
C ILE A 208 2.56 2.63 11.73
N THR A 209 3.74 3.01 11.24
CA THR A 209 4.40 2.34 10.11
C THR A 209 5.37 1.28 10.60
N THR A 210 6.27 1.67 11.50
CA THR A 210 7.27 0.80 12.11
C THR A 210 7.09 0.81 13.62
N LEU A 211 7.16 -0.38 14.22
CA LEU A 211 7.14 -0.56 15.67
C LEU A 211 8.29 -1.49 16.04
N THR A 212 9.19 -1.02 16.90
CA THR A 212 10.33 -1.79 17.38
C THR A 212 10.25 -1.90 18.88
N HIS A 213 10.11 -3.13 19.36
CA HIS A 213 10.21 -3.45 20.77
C HIS A 213 11.63 -3.88 21.09
N SER A 214 12.22 -3.34 22.16
CA SER A 214 13.53 -3.74 22.65
C SER A 214 13.43 -4.15 24.12
N VAL A 215 14.09 -5.25 24.48
CA VAL A 215 14.22 -5.71 25.85
C VAL A 215 15.70 -5.75 26.17
N SER A 216 16.17 -4.89 27.07
CA SER A 216 17.55 -4.88 27.53
C SER A 216 17.63 -4.92 29.07
N PRO A 217 18.74 -5.41 29.65
CA PRO A 217 18.93 -5.42 31.10
C PRO A 217 18.93 -4.01 31.71
N ASP A 218 19.51 -3.03 31.00
CA ASP A 218 19.71 -1.68 31.52
C ASP A 218 18.45 -0.80 31.42
N ASN A 219 17.69 -0.93 30.32
CA ASN A 219 16.53 -0.07 30.03
C ASN A 219 15.19 -0.81 30.10
N GLY A 220 15.19 -2.11 30.43
CA GLY A 220 13.97 -2.92 30.49
C GLY A 220 13.28 -3.08 29.13
N PHE A 221 11.95 -3.16 29.15
CA PHE A 221 11.10 -3.25 27.96
C PHE A 221 10.77 -1.84 27.46
N THR A 222 11.25 -1.49 26.27
CA THR A 222 11.02 -0.20 25.62
C THR A 222 10.39 -0.37 24.25
N THR A 223 9.75 0.69 23.75
CA THR A 223 9.11 0.68 22.43
C THR A 223 9.45 1.94 21.67
N SER A 224 9.98 1.77 20.47
CA SER A 224 10.17 2.86 19.51
C SER A 224 9.15 2.72 18.39
N MET A 225 8.60 3.85 17.94
CA MET A 225 7.60 3.86 16.89
C MET A 225 7.86 4.95 15.87
N GLU A 226 7.59 4.63 14.62
CA GLU A 226 7.57 5.55 13.49
C GLU A 226 6.14 5.71 13.02
N LEU A 227 5.76 6.96 12.77
CA LEU A 227 4.42 7.39 12.44
C LEU A 227 4.48 8.21 11.14
N GLU A 228 3.51 7.96 10.27
CA GLU A 228 3.24 8.76 9.08
C GLU A 228 1.83 9.34 9.14
N VAL A 229 1.56 10.38 8.36
CA VAL A 229 0.24 11.00 8.31
C VAL A 229 -0.77 10.04 7.70
N LYS A 230 -1.88 9.84 8.40
CA LYS A 230 -3.04 9.13 7.88
C LYS A 230 -3.72 10.04 6.84
N ILE A 231 -3.95 9.49 5.67
CA ILE A 231 -4.71 10.17 4.62
C ILE A 231 -6.03 9.46 4.52
N ASP A 232 -7.11 10.18 4.81
CA ASP A 232 -8.44 9.71 4.48
C ASP A 232 -8.62 9.73 2.95
N GLU A 233 -9.24 8.66 2.44
CA GLU A 233 -9.37 8.36 1.02
C GLU A 233 -9.58 9.63 0.18
N PHE A 234 -8.63 9.89 -0.72
CA PHE A 234 -8.84 10.84 -1.80
C PHE A 234 -10.14 10.46 -2.52
N ALA A 235 -11.18 11.28 -2.34
CA ALA A 235 -12.28 11.39 -3.27
C ALA A 235 -11.68 11.92 -4.58
N MET A 236 -11.25 11.01 -5.44
CA MET A 236 -11.09 11.31 -6.85
C MET A 236 -12.51 11.39 -7.41
N GLU A 237 -13.03 12.62 -7.56
CA GLU A 237 -14.10 12.88 -8.54
C GLU A 237 -13.62 12.53 -9.95
#